data_AF-A0A914TQL0-F1
#
_entry.id   AF-A0A914TQL0-F1
#
_cell.length_a   1.000
_cell.length_b   1.000
_cell.length_c   1.000
_cell.angle_alpha   90.00
_cell.angle_beta   90.00
_cell.angle_gamma   90.00
#
_symmetry.space_group_name_H-M   'P 1'
#
loop_
_entity.id
_entity.type
_entity.pdbx_description
1 polymer ?
#
loop_
_entity_poly.entity_id
_entity_poly.type
_entity_poly.pdbx_seq_one_letter_code
_entity_poly.pdbx_strand_id
1 'polypeptide(L)'
;MQRNCSTLSEDIAKECFYRGGLYHFYEGGPRSSFFPSSNRTNSFQPEDGKYCIPEGRYCNETPETKFWYPCDTRNITNDESQELFKSCYFGRGPFQLSWNYNYGQFQHFLALNDIKVDLLSEPHLLLEKMDPPLAMLSAIWFYMTPQPPKPSMHDIIMGRVLSNII
;
A
#
# COMPACT_ATOMS: atom_id res chain seq x y z
N MET A 1 -7.30 -19.19 11.01
CA MET A 1 -8.64 -19.76 11.24
C MET A 1 -9.46 -19.54 9.97
N GLN A 2 -9.43 -20.51 9.05
CA GLN A 2 -10.35 -20.54 7.91
C GLN A 2 -11.76 -20.65 8.49
N ARG A 3 -12.63 -19.67 8.23
CA ARG A 3 -14.06 -19.86 8.51
C ARG A 3 -14.50 -21.04 7.65
N ASN A 4 -15.26 -21.97 8.23
CA ASN A 4 -15.80 -23.10 7.49
C ASN A 4 -16.87 -22.55 6.51
N CYS A 5 -16.45 -22.20 5.29
CA CYS A 5 -17.33 -21.58 4.27
C CYS A 5 -18.42 -22.53 3.74
N SER A 6 -18.42 -23.79 4.16
CA SER A 6 -19.40 -24.81 3.77
C SER A 6 -20.81 -24.58 4.34
N THR A 7 -20.97 -23.66 5.30
CA THR A 7 -22.25 -23.35 5.95
C THR A 7 -22.77 -21.94 5.66
N LEU A 8 -22.12 -21.18 4.77
CA LEU A 8 -22.53 -19.83 4.39
C LEU A 8 -23.56 -19.90 3.25
N SER A 9 -24.49 -18.93 3.19
CA SER A 9 -25.33 -18.79 2.01
C SER A 9 -24.46 -18.54 0.79
N GLU A 10 -24.93 -18.93 -0.40
CA GLU A 10 -24.14 -18.87 -1.63
C GLU A 10 -23.62 -17.45 -1.93
N ASP A 11 -24.43 -16.43 -1.61
CA ASP A 11 -24.05 -15.02 -1.76
C ASP A 11 -22.94 -14.62 -0.79
N ILE A 12 -22.99 -15.07 0.46
CA ILE A 12 -21.94 -14.79 1.45
C ILE A 12 -20.66 -15.56 1.13
N ALA A 13 -20.78 -16.79 0.61
CA ALA A 13 -19.63 -17.59 0.17
C ALA A 13 -18.95 -16.96 -1.06
N LYS A 14 -19.73 -16.47 -2.03
CA LYS A 14 -19.26 -15.71 -3.18
C LYS A 14 -18.61 -14.41 -2.75
N GLU A 15 -19.24 -13.65 -1.85
CA GLU A 15 -18.64 -12.42 -1.31
C GLU A 15 -17.29 -12.71 -0.62
N CYS A 16 -17.20 -13.77 0.19
CA CYS A 16 -15.93 -14.20 0.79
C CYS A 16 -14.88 -14.59 -0.27
N PHE A 17 -15.28 -15.30 -1.33
CA PHE A 17 -14.39 -15.74 -2.40
C PHE A 17 -13.90 -14.57 -3.28
N TYR A 18 -14.79 -13.66 -3.67
CA TYR A 18 -14.43 -12.50 -4.50
C TYR A 18 -13.65 -11.44 -3.72
N ARG A 19 -13.93 -11.24 -2.42
CA ARG A 19 -13.03 -10.49 -1.52
C ARG A 19 -11.68 -11.19 -1.36
N GLY A 20 -11.64 -12.51 -1.53
CA GLY A 20 -10.43 -13.33 -1.70
C GLY A 20 -9.53 -12.92 -2.88
N GLY A 21 -10.07 -12.31 -3.94
CA GLY A 21 -9.27 -11.74 -5.03
C GLY A 21 -8.55 -10.44 -4.64
N LEU A 22 -9.13 -9.68 -3.69
CA LEU A 22 -8.55 -8.46 -3.11
C LEU A 22 -7.63 -8.77 -1.89
N TYR A 23 -7.53 -10.04 -1.49
CA TYR A 23 -6.92 -10.56 -0.25
C TYR A 23 -5.40 -10.31 -0.11
N HIS A 24 -4.78 -9.75 -1.15
CA HIS A 24 -3.34 -9.49 -1.24
C HIS A 24 -2.98 -8.00 -1.26
N PHE A 25 -3.93 -7.09 -1.07
CA PHE A 25 -3.65 -5.66 -1.20
C PHE A 25 -3.08 -5.00 0.04
N TYR A 26 -2.93 -5.72 1.15
CA TYR A 26 -2.19 -5.26 2.30
C TYR A 26 -1.09 -6.25 2.67
N GLU A 27 0.02 -5.72 3.17
CA GLU A 27 1.08 -6.50 3.76
C GLU A 27 0.56 -7.26 4.98
N GLY A 28 0.67 -8.59 4.97
CA GLY A 28 0.05 -9.46 6.00
C GLY A 28 -1.45 -9.69 5.81
N GLY A 29 -2.04 -9.19 4.71
CA GLY A 29 -3.42 -9.45 4.31
C GLY A 29 -4.48 -8.79 5.21
N PRO A 30 -5.73 -9.30 5.21
CA PRO A 30 -6.85 -8.69 5.94
C PRO A 30 -6.68 -8.68 7.47
N ARG A 31 -5.72 -9.44 8.00
CA ARG A 31 -5.39 -9.48 9.43
C ARG A 31 -3.97 -9.02 9.69
N SER A 32 -3.51 -8.05 8.92
CA SER A 32 -2.18 -7.47 9.06
C SER A 32 -1.91 -7.14 10.53
N SER A 33 -0.72 -7.50 11.01
CA SER A 33 -0.27 -7.14 12.35
C SER A 33 -0.18 -5.63 12.55
N PHE A 34 -0.14 -4.85 11.46
CA PHE A 34 -0.04 -3.39 11.47
C PHE A 34 -1.37 -2.69 11.77
N PHE A 35 -2.50 -3.38 11.67
CA PHE A 35 -3.79 -2.78 11.98
C PHE A 35 -4.02 -2.65 13.48
N PRO A 36 -4.83 -1.67 13.90
CA PRO A 36 -5.30 -1.59 15.28
C PRO A 36 -5.88 -2.93 15.76
N SER A 37 -5.69 -3.25 17.04
CA SER A 37 -6.30 -4.39 17.73
C SER A 37 -7.78 -4.58 17.40
N SER A 38 -8.55 -3.49 17.44
CA SER A 38 -9.97 -3.44 17.09
C SER A 38 -10.26 -3.91 15.65
N ASN A 39 -9.35 -3.68 14.72
CA ASN A 39 -9.54 -3.93 13.29
C ASN A 39 -8.96 -5.29 12.86
N ARG A 40 -8.07 -5.92 13.64
CA ARG A 40 -7.42 -7.20 13.28
C ARG A 40 -8.36 -8.40 13.12
N THR A 41 -9.58 -8.34 13.65
CA THR A 41 -10.55 -9.46 13.61
C THR A 41 -11.55 -9.38 12.46
N ASN A 42 -11.85 -8.15 12.00
CA ASN A 42 -12.89 -7.85 11.02
C ASN A 42 -12.43 -6.93 9.87
N SER A 43 -11.13 -6.68 9.71
CA SER A 43 -10.62 -5.85 8.61
C SER A 43 -10.76 -6.58 7.27
N PHE A 44 -11.62 -6.06 6.39
CA PHE A 44 -11.91 -6.62 5.07
C PHE A 44 -12.08 -5.54 4.00
N GLN A 45 -11.82 -4.28 4.33
CA GLN A 45 -12.10 -3.14 3.48
C GLN A 45 -10.85 -2.28 3.24
N PRO A 46 -10.75 -1.59 2.09
CA PRO A 46 -9.67 -0.65 1.79
C PRO A 46 -9.49 0.52 2.79
N GLU A 47 -10.52 0.84 3.56
CA GLU A 47 -10.46 1.86 4.60
C GLU A 47 -9.77 1.39 5.89
N ASP A 48 -9.68 0.08 6.12
CA ASP A 48 -9.11 -0.46 7.36
C ASP A 48 -7.62 -0.13 7.52
N GLY A 49 -6.92 0.08 6.40
CA GLY A 49 -5.54 0.51 6.36
C GLY A 49 -5.32 2.02 6.50
N LYS A 50 -6.33 2.79 6.92
CA LYS A 50 -6.22 4.23 7.20
C LYS A 50 -5.34 4.56 8.39
N TYR A 51 -5.37 3.71 9.41
CA TYR A 51 -4.54 3.84 10.60
C TYR A 51 -3.72 2.57 10.83
N CYS A 52 -2.55 2.74 11.45
CA CYS A 52 -1.67 1.65 11.81
C CYS A 52 -0.94 1.94 13.12
N ILE A 53 -0.44 0.87 13.72
CA ILE A 53 0.51 0.91 14.83
C ILE A 53 1.91 1.39 14.37
N PRO A 54 2.82 1.77 15.28
CA PRO A 54 4.15 2.26 14.92
C PRO A 54 4.90 1.39 13.90
N GLU A 55 4.78 0.08 14.00
CA GLU A 55 5.43 -0.92 13.15
C GLU A 55 4.99 -0.82 11.69
N GLY A 56 3.76 -0.38 11.42
CA GLY A 56 3.22 -0.20 10.07
C GLY A 56 3.57 1.13 9.42
N ARG A 57 4.30 2.03 10.12
CA ARG A 57 4.57 3.37 9.58
C ARG A 57 5.43 3.34 8.34
N TYR A 58 6.50 2.55 8.33
CA TYR A 58 7.49 2.48 7.24
C TYR A 58 7.93 3.88 6.79
N CYS A 59 8.34 4.67 7.77
CA CYS A 59 8.78 6.04 7.56
C CYS A 59 10.31 6.11 7.62
N ASN A 60 10.92 6.57 6.54
CA ASN A 60 12.35 6.88 6.49
C ASN A 60 12.54 8.40 6.63
N GLU A 61 13.40 8.81 7.57
CA GLU A 61 13.59 10.21 7.97
C GLU A 61 15.06 10.68 7.89
N THR A 62 15.81 10.22 6.88
CA THR A 62 17.08 10.88 6.52
C THR A 62 16.83 12.36 6.16
N PRO A 63 17.82 13.26 6.23
CA PRO A 63 17.64 14.66 5.86
C PRO A 63 17.01 14.85 4.47
N GLU A 64 17.40 14.02 3.49
CA GLU A 64 16.88 14.05 2.13
C GLU A 64 15.43 13.57 2.06
N THR A 65 15.14 12.41 2.67
CA THR A 65 13.79 11.83 2.66
C THR A 65 12.80 12.68 3.46
N LYS A 66 13.23 13.29 4.56
CA LYS A 66 12.42 14.24 5.33
C LYS A 66 12.13 15.52 4.55
N PHE A 67 13.07 16.00 3.74
CA PHE A 67 12.87 17.19 2.91
C PHE A 67 11.88 16.92 1.76
N TRP A 68 12.06 15.81 1.04
CA TRP A 68 11.25 15.52 -0.16
C TRP A 68 9.94 14.77 0.13
N TYR A 69 9.94 13.89 1.13
CA TYR A 69 8.86 12.94 1.40
C TYR A 69 8.58 12.85 2.91
N PRO A 70 8.25 13.97 3.57
CA PRO A 70 8.04 14.00 5.02
C PRO A 70 6.93 13.04 5.44
N CYS A 71 7.11 12.41 6.60
CA CYS A 71 6.04 11.65 7.23
C CYS A 71 5.29 12.52 8.23
N ASP A 72 3.97 12.35 8.30
CA ASP A 72 3.19 12.93 9.40
C ASP A 72 3.56 12.24 10.72
N THR A 73 4.02 13.00 11.71
CA THR A 73 4.41 12.48 13.03
C THR A 73 3.27 12.48 14.04
N ARG A 74 2.09 13.01 13.67
CA ARG A 74 0.94 13.03 14.56
C ARG A 74 0.43 11.62 14.81
N ASN A 75 0.30 11.28 16.08
CA ASN A 75 -0.36 10.08 16.55
C ASN A 75 -1.70 10.42 17.22
N ILE A 76 -2.58 9.42 17.26
CA ILE A 76 -3.78 9.41 18.11
C ILE A 76 -3.67 8.21 19.02
N THR A 77 -4.14 8.33 20.25
CA THR A 77 -4.26 7.20 21.17
C THR A 77 -5.69 6.71 21.13
N ASN A 78 -5.90 5.41 20.90
CA ASN A 78 -7.24 4.81 20.98
C ASN A 78 -7.62 4.47 22.44
N ASP A 79 -8.86 4.02 22.64
CA ASP A 79 -9.38 3.64 23.97
C ASP A 79 -8.57 2.52 24.65
N GLU A 80 -7.77 1.77 23.89
CA GLU A 80 -6.88 0.71 24.37
C GLU A 80 -5.47 1.20 24.67
N SER A 81 -5.26 2.52 24.74
CA SER A 81 -3.95 3.16 24.94
C SER A 81 -2.91 2.84 23.85
N GLN A 82 -3.36 2.42 22.67
CA GLN A 82 -2.50 2.11 21.54
C GLN A 82 -2.26 3.37 20.71
N GLU A 83 -0.99 3.66 20.42
CA GLU A 83 -0.63 4.72 19.49
C GLU A 83 -0.95 4.31 18.05
N LEU A 84 -1.66 5.18 17.35
CA LEU A 84 -2.05 5.00 15.97
C LEU A 84 -1.59 6.19 15.13
N PHE A 85 -1.15 5.89 13.92
CA PHE A 85 -0.67 6.88 12.96
C PHE A 85 -1.53 6.84 11.70
N LYS A 86 -1.62 7.97 11.01
CA LYS A 86 -2.21 8.05 9.67
C LYS A 86 -1.18 7.80 8.57
N SER A 87 0.08 8.18 8.81
CA SER A 87 1.20 7.99 7.89
C SER A 87 1.67 6.52 7.88
N CYS A 88 0.83 5.67 7.33
CA CYS A 88 1.07 4.23 7.30
C CYS A 88 1.54 3.84 5.92
N TYR A 89 2.83 3.60 5.73
CA TYR A 89 3.42 3.28 4.43
C TYR A 89 3.78 1.80 4.28
N PHE A 90 3.16 0.91 5.05
CA PHE A 90 3.23 -0.54 4.82
C PHE A 90 2.70 -0.92 3.42
N GLY A 91 3.03 -2.14 2.98
CA GLY A 91 2.75 -2.60 1.63
C GLY A 91 1.28 -2.53 1.24
N ARG A 92 1.00 -1.82 0.14
CA ARG A 92 -0.33 -1.80 -0.49
C ARG A 92 -0.30 -2.13 -1.98
N GLY A 93 -1.37 -2.75 -2.47
CA GLY A 93 -1.56 -3.00 -3.90
C GLY A 93 -0.81 -4.26 -4.40
N PRO A 94 -0.92 -4.57 -5.70
CA PRO A 94 -0.36 -5.80 -6.30
C PRO A 94 1.15 -5.95 -6.13
N PHE A 95 1.88 -4.82 -6.16
CA PHE A 95 3.34 -4.78 -6.03
C PHE A 95 3.81 -4.37 -4.62
N GLN A 96 2.89 -4.30 -3.66
CA GLN A 96 3.17 -3.94 -2.26
C GLN A 96 4.02 -2.65 -2.15
N LEU A 97 3.48 -1.54 -2.67
CA LEU A 97 4.12 -0.24 -2.56
C LEU A 97 4.31 0.11 -1.08
N SER A 98 5.56 0.32 -0.68
CA SER A 98 5.97 0.51 0.71
C SER A 98 6.94 1.68 0.84
N TRP A 99 6.97 2.29 2.02
CA TRP A 99 7.80 3.44 2.40
C TRP A 99 7.36 4.81 1.85
N ASN A 100 7.44 5.82 2.71
CA ASN A 100 7.10 7.23 2.42
C ASN A 100 7.68 7.75 1.10
N TYR A 101 8.96 7.47 0.83
CA TYR A 101 9.61 7.97 -0.39
C TYR A 101 9.07 7.33 -1.67
N ASN A 102 8.56 6.09 -1.64
CA ASN A 102 7.94 5.49 -2.82
C ASN A 102 6.52 6.02 -3.03
N TYR A 103 5.75 6.20 -1.95
CA TYR A 103 4.43 6.84 -2.02
C TYR A 103 4.54 8.27 -2.55
N GLY A 104 5.55 9.03 -2.08
CA GLY A 104 5.82 10.39 -2.53
C GLY A 104 6.27 10.48 -3.98
N GLN A 105 7.16 9.60 -4.44
CA GLN A 105 7.54 9.52 -5.86
C GLN A 105 6.37 9.16 -6.76
N PHE A 106 5.54 8.19 -6.34
CA PHE A 106 4.35 7.82 -7.09
C PHE A 106 3.33 8.96 -7.13
N GLN A 107 3.09 9.65 -6.00
CA GLN A 107 2.27 10.85 -5.95
C GLN A 107 2.78 11.94 -6.91
N HIS A 108 4.10 12.14 -6.98
CA HIS A 108 4.69 13.10 -7.91
C HIS A 108 4.41 12.71 -9.36
N PHE A 109 4.59 11.43 -9.72
CA PHE A 109 4.21 10.91 -11.03
C PHE A 109 2.73 11.16 -11.35
N LEU A 110 1.83 10.91 -10.39
CA LEU A 110 0.40 11.18 -10.56
C LEU A 110 0.13 12.67 -10.82
N ALA A 111 0.76 13.56 -10.05
CA ALA A 111 0.62 15.01 -10.21
C ALA A 111 1.11 15.51 -11.59
N LEU A 112 2.20 14.92 -12.13
CA LEU A 112 2.68 15.21 -13.48
C LEU A 112 1.70 14.77 -14.58
N ASN A 113 0.76 13.88 -14.27
CA ASN A 113 -0.29 13.39 -15.17
C ASN A 113 -1.69 13.88 -14.74
N ASP A 114 -1.76 15.06 -14.11
CA ASP A 114 -2.99 15.75 -13.68
C ASP A 114 -3.88 14.97 -12.68
N ILE A 115 -3.34 13.93 -12.03
CA ILE A 115 -4.04 13.16 -10.99
C ILE A 115 -3.62 13.71 -9.62
N LYS A 116 -4.48 14.51 -9.01
CA LYS A 116 -4.23 15.10 -7.69
C LYS A 116 -4.67 14.17 -6.57
N VAL A 117 -3.70 13.69 -5.79
CA VAL A 117 -3.91 12.87 -4.59
C VAL A 117 -2.78 13.12 -3.60
N ASP A 118 -3.08 13.11 -2.30
CA ASP A 118 -2.08 13.26 -1.24
C ASP A 118 -1.82 11.91 -0.56
N LEU A 119 -0.93 11.12 -1.15
CA LEU A 119 -0.51 9.82 -0.66
C LEU A 119 0.52 9.90 0.48
N LEU A 120 1.14 11.06 0.73
CA LEU A 120 2.00 11.26 1.90
C LEU A 120 1.16 11.46 3.16
N SER A 121 0.14 12.34 3.10
CA SER A 121 -0.77 12.54 4.23
C SER A 121 -1.81 11.43 4.36
N GLU A 122 -2.20 10.80 3.24
CA GLU A 122 -3.30 9.83 3.18
C GLU A 122 -2.94 8.55 2.39
N PRO A 123 -1.98 7.72 2.85
CA PRO A 123 -1.50 6.56 2.08
C PRO A 123 -2.57 5.53 1.71
N HIS A 124 -3.63 5.42 2.51
CA HIS A 124 -4.78 4.52 2.26
C HIS A 124 -5.49 4.77 0.93
N LEU A 125 -5.43 6.00 0.39
CA LEU A 125 -6.06 6.36 -0.88
C LEU A 125 -5.51 5.55 -2.06
N LEU A 126 -4.34 4.92 -1.92
CA LEU A 126 -3.79 4.01 -2.92
C LEU A 126 -4.77 2.87 -3.25
N LEU A 127 -5.53 2.37 -2.26
CA LEU A 127 -6.49 1.29 -2.46
C LEU A 127 -7.93 1.76 -2.64
N GLU A 128 -8.28 2.94 -2.11
CA GLU A 128 -9.65 3.46 -2.18
C GLU A 128 -9.98 4.14 -3.51
N LYS A 129 -8.99 4.77 -4.16
CA LYS A 129 -9.19 5.48 -5.42
C LYS A 129 -9.34 4.50 -6.59
N MET A 130 -10.47 4.59 -7.29
CA MET A 130 -10.83 3.74 -8.43
C MET A 130 -10.93 4.48 -9.78
N ASP A 131 -10.80 5.81 -9.78
CA ASP A 131 -10.84 6.65 -10.99
C ASP A 131 -9.70 7.68 -10.98
N PRO A 132 -8.49 7.30 -11.45
CA PRO A 132 -8.10 5.96 -11.89
C PRO A 132 -7.80 4.99 -10.73
N PRO A 133 -7.74 3.67 -10.97
CA PRO A 133 -7.42 2.66 -9.94
C PRO A 133 -5.94 2.73 -9.54
N LEU A 134 -5.65 3.46 -8.48
CA LEU A 134 -4.27 3.81 -8.10
C LEU A 134 -3.43 2.58 -7.72
N ALA A 135 -4.02 1.56 -7.11
CA ALA A 135 -3.33 0.32 -6.73
C ALA A 135 -2.70 -0.39 -7.94
N MET A 136 -3.44 -0.47 -9.05
CA MET A 136 -2.91 -1.09 -10.27
C MET A 136 -1.91 -0.17 -10.97
N LEU A 137 -2.23 1.14 -11.01
CA LEU A 137 -1.36 2.13 -11.62
C LEU A 137 0.00 2.19 -10.91
N SER A 138 0.05 2.04 -9.59
CA SER A 138 1.31 2.01 -8.83
C SER A 138 2.15 0.79 -9.15
N ALA A 139 1.52 -0.37 -9.39
CA ALA A 139 2.22 -1.58 -9.78
C ALA A 139 2.87 -1.43 -11.16
N ILE A 140 2.13 -0.87 -12.13
CA ILE A 140 2.66 -0.58 -13.47
C ILE A 140 3.75 0.48 -13.39
N TRP A 141 3.53 1.56 -12.64
CA TRP A 141 4.54 2.60 -12.43
C TRP A 141 5.84 2.02 -11.86
N PHE A 142 5.76 1.20 -10.82
CA PHE A 142 6.94 0.58 -10.20
C PHE A 142 7.65 -0.37 -11.18
N TYR A 143 6.90 -1.12 -11.99
CA TYR A 143 7.43 -1.98 -13.05
C TYR A 143 8.20 -1.21 -14.14
N MET A 144 7.70 -0.02 -14.51
CA MET A 144 8.23 0.79 -15.60
C MET A 144 9.28 1.81 -15.16
N THR A 145 9.38 2.13 -13.87
CA THR A 145 10.21 3.24 -13.38
C THR A 145 11.58 2.75 -12.93
N PRO A 146 12.69 3.24 -13.52
CA PRO A 146 14.03 2.94 -13.03
C PRO A 146 14.27 3.60 -11.66
N GLN A 147 14.96 2.91 -10.76
CA GLN A 147 15.41 3.43 -9.48
C GLN A 147 16.94 3.30 -9.38
N PRO A 148 17.70 4.32 -9.81
CA PRO A 148 19.15 4.24 -9.87
C PRO A 148 19.78 3.69 -8.58
N PRO A 149 20.79 2.80 -8.69
CA PRO A 149 21.43 2.33 -9.92
C PRO A 149 20.66 1.24 -10.69
N LYS A 150 19.46 0.85 -10.22
CA LYS A 150 18.66 -0.21 -10.85
C LYS A 150 17.89 0.34 -12.06
N PRO A 151 17.96 -0.31 -13.23
CA PRO A 151 17.08 0.01 -14.35
C PRO A 151 15.64 -0.42 -14.04
N SER A 152 14.70 -0.09 -14.93
CA SER A 152 13.32 -0.57 -14.81
C SER A 152 13.26 -2.10 -14.97
N MET A 153 12.30 -2.75 -14.31
CA MET A 153 12.06 -4.19 -14.52
C MET A 153 11.66 -4.49 -15.96
N HIS A 154 10.89 -3.58 -16.57
CA HIS A 154 10.53 -3.66 -17.97
C HIS A 154 11.76 -3.76 -18.88
N ASP A 155 12.74 -2.87 -18.72
CA ASP A 155 13.93 -2.86 -19.57
C ASP A 155 14.79 -4.12 -19.41
N ILE A 156 14.82 -4.70 -18.21
CA ILE A 156 15.48 -5.99 -17.96
C ILE A 156 14.80 -7.10 -18.76
N ILE A 157 13.47 -7.22 -18.65
CA ILE A 157 12.70 -8.27 -19.32
C ILE A 157 12.74 -8.12 -20.85
N MET A 158 12.77 -6.87 -21.34
CA MET A 158 12.92 -6.57 -22.77
C MET A 158 14.38 -6.72 -23.27
N GLY A 159 15.33 -7.10 -22.42
CA GLY A 159 16.73 -7.30 -22.80
C GLY A 159 17.51 -6.02 -23.12
N ARG A 160 16.99 -4.85 -22.77
CA ARG A 160 17.60 -3.54 -23.11
C ARG A 160 18.81 -3.17 -22.24
N VAL A 161 18.96 -3.82 -21.09
CA VAL A 161 20.05 -3.57 -20.14
C VAL A 161 21.21 -4.57 -20.34
N LEU A 162 20.92 -5.77 -20.84
CA LEU A 162 21.84 -6.92 -20.85
C LEU A 162 22.53 -7.17 -22.19
N SER A 163 22.63 -6.18 -23.09
CA SER A 163 23.22 -6.37 -24.42
C SER A 163 24.70 -6.79 -24.45
N ASN A 164 25.34 -7.03 -23.28
CA ASN A 164 26.70 -7.54 -23.15
C ASN A 164 26.85 -8.78 -22.23
N ILE A 165 25.76 -9.44 -21.77
CA ILE A 165 25.86 -10.60 -20.83
C ILE A 165 24.96 -11.80 -21.23
N ILE A 166 24.19 -11.73 -22.32
CA ILE A 166 23.45 -12.89 -22.86
C ILE A 166 23.97 -13.24 -24.25
#